data_AF-A0A518FUT0-F1
#
_entry.id   AF-A0A518FUT0-F1
#
_cell.length_a   1.000
_cell.length_b   1.000
_cell.length_c   1.000
_cell.angle_alpha   90.00
_cell.angle_beta   90.00
_cell.angle_gamma   90.00
#
_symmetry.space_group_name_H-M   'P 1'
#
loop_
_entity.id
_entity.type
_entity.pdbx_description
1 polymer ?
#
loop_
_entity_poly.entity_id
_entity_poly.type
_entity_poly.pdbx_seq_one_letter_code
_entity_poly.pdbx_strand_id
1 'polypeptide(L)'
;MFNSKNYRIVPLLFVTSFLSVTTSAHTVFAQGSSKKGNVKQLNIQADKLRDSFIRQSADIARKYSDAGDYESSKQMLESILSIKKDVPGVKAMIKQLDEKMLSSNSSDFEIDASRNWSGPAGLVAKGKTIRIQATGTYDLITDIKTSVEGLPEKNPMKEIAAGVPVGALMGVVITQEKGKPKMGKPFKIGEKAEYTPKDDGVLMVGLNLPPGHQSKGKVKVRISGYFRRSSN
;
A
#
# COMPACT_ATOMS: atom_id res chain seq x y z
N MET A 1 0.21 -28.29 -44.59
CA MET A 1 -0.24 -29.58 -44.01
C MET A 1 -0.71 -29.36 -42.58
N PHE A 2 -1.70 -30.15 -42.13
CA PHE A 2 -2.06 -30.57 -40.76
C PHE A 2 -0.96 -30.38 -39.67
N ASN A 3 -1.20 -30.21 -38.36
CA ASN A 3 -2.40 -30.04 -37.49
C ASN A 3 -1.91 -29.44 -36.13
N SER A 4 -2.66 -29.10 -35.06
CA SER A 4 -4.09 -29.13 -34.72
C SER A 4 -4.39 -28.04 -33.65
N LYS A 5 -5.57 -28.06 -33.01
CA LYS A 5 -5.94 -27.30 -31.79
C LYS A 5 -5.98 -28.21 -30.54
N ASN A 6 -5.95 -27.63 -29.35
CA ASN A 6 -6.68 -28.16 -28.17
C ASN A 6 -6.82 -27.12 -27.03
N TYR A 7 -7.95 -26.40 -27.01
CA TYR A 7 -8.49 -25.76 -25.79
C TYR A 7 -9.75 -26.52 -25.38
N ARG A 8 -9.79 -27.02 -24.15
CA ARG A 8 -10.97 -27.70 -23.59
C ARG A 8 -11.96 -26.66 -23.07
N ILE A 9 -13.15 -26.62 -23.67
CA ILE A 9 -14.34 -25.97 -23.09
C ILE A 9 -15.34 -27.09 -22.76
N VAL A 10 -15.87 -27.07 -21.54
CA VAL A 10 -16.85 -28.04 -21.04
C VAL A 10 -18.25 -27.64 -21.52
N PRO A 11 -19.04 -28.53 -22.14
CA PRO A 11 -20.41 -28.22 -22.53
C PRO A 11 -21.35 -28.42 -21.34
N LEU A 12 -22.10 -27.38 -20.96
CA LEU A 12 -23.25 -27.53 -20.07
C LEU A 12 -24.52 -27.62 -20.92
N LEU A 13 -25.21 -28.76 -20.83
CA LEU A 13 -26.44 -29.06 -21.54
C LEU A 13 -27.57 -28.10 -21.12
N PHE A 14 -28.08 -27.31 -22.07
CA PHE A 14 -29.41 -26.71 -21.95
C PHE A 14 -30.45 -27.69 -22.46
N VAL A 15 -31.35 -28.12 -21.57
CA VAL A 15 -32.49 -28.97 -21.92
C VAL A 15 -33.50 -28.15 -22.74
N THR A 16 -33.68 -28.52 -23.99
CA THR A 16 -34.73 -27.99 -24.86
C THR A 16 -36.08 -28.56 -24.47
N SER A 17 -36.99 -27.72 -23.98
CA SER A 17 -38.42 -28.06 -23.92
C SER A 17 -39.16 -27.31 -25.03
N PHE A 18 -39.72 -28.07 -25.98
CA PHE A 18 -40.56 -27.53 -27.06
C PHE A 18 -41.93 -27.17 -26.50
N LEU A 19 -42.38 -25.94 -26.74
CA LEU A 19 -43.81 -25.61 -26.72
C LEU A 19 -44.15 -24.73 -27.93
N SER A 20 -44.63 -25.37 -28.99
CA SER A 20 -45.12 -24.73 -30.19
C SER A 20 -46.48 -24.08 -29.94
N VAL A 21 -46.53 -22.75 -29.97
CA VAL A 21 -47.78 -21.98 -30.06
C VAL A 21 -47.85 -21.35 -31.45
N THR A 22 -48.96 -21.57 -32.13
CA THR A 22 -49.21 -21.13 -33.51
C THR A 22 -49.39 -19.61 -33.62
N THR A 23 -48.98 -19.06 -34.76
CA THR A 23 -49.05 -17.63 -35.06
C THR A 23 -50.46 -17.18 -35.40
N SER A 24 -50.98 -16.20 -34.64
CA SER A 24 -52.08 -15.34 -35.07
C SER A 24 -51.54 -13.91 -35.27
N ALA A 25 -51.41 -13.49 -36.52
CA ALA A 25 -50.92 -12.15 -36.83
C ALA A 25 -52.04 -11.11 -36.74
N HIS A 26 -51.95 -10.21 -35.76
CA HIS A 26 -52.68 -8.94 -35.79
C HIS A 26 -51.69 -7.78 -35.81
N THR A 27 -51.73 -7.01 -36.90
CA THR A 27 -50.86 -5.86 -37.13
C THR A 27 -51.33 -4.63 -36.34
N VAL A 28 -50.45 -4.17 -35.45
CA VAL A 28 -50.13 -2.77 -35.13
C VAL A 28 -51.30 -1.79 -34.90
N PHE A 29 -51.45 -1.30 -33.67
CA PHE A 29 -51.43 0.15 -33.33
C PHE A 29 -51.40 0.39 -31.81
N ALA A 30 -50.19 0.53 -31.23
CA ALA A 30 -50.00 0.98 -29.83
C ALA A 30 -48.57 1.50 -29.56
N GLN A 31 -48.08 2.40 -30.42
CA GLN A 31 -46.75 3.00 -30.26
C GLN A 31 -46.84 4.24 -29.35
N GLY A 32 -46.30 4.19 -28.12
CA GLY A 32 -46.29 5.39 -27.26
C GLY A 32 -45.74 5.30 -25.82
N SER A 33 -45.90 4.19 -25.10
CA SER A 33 -45.71 4.19 -23.61
C SER A 33 -44.55 3.33 -23.07
N SER A 34 -44.21 2.20 -23.69
CA SER A 34 -43.41 1.15 -23.04
C SER A 34 -41.95 1.49 -22.71
N LYS A 35 -41.27 2.32 -23.51
CA LYS A 35 -39.83 2.62 -23.30
C LYS A 35 -39.54 3.41 -22.01
N LYS A 36 -40.41 4.35 -21.59
CA LYS A 36 -40.21 5.14 -20.36
C LYS A 36 -40.44 4.33 -19.08
N GLY A 37 -41.33 3.32 -19.12
CA GLY A 37 -41.57 2.42 -17.98
C GLY A 37 -40.35 1.57 -17.66
N ASN A 38 -39.72 0.98 -18.68
CA ASN A 38 -38.55 0.11 -18.55
C ASN A 38 -37.35 0.86 -17.92
N VAL A 39 -37.02 2.06 -18.40
CA VAL A 39 -35.90 2.87 -17.85
C VAL A 39 -36.12 3.22 -16.37
N LYS A 40 -37.35 3.52 -15.93
CA LYS A 40 -37.65 3.76 -14.51
C LYS A 40 -37.39 2.51 -13.66
N GLN A 41 -37.80 1.33 -14.13
CA GLN A 41 -37.56 0.07 -13.41
C GLN A 41 -36.07 -0.28 -13.34
N LEU A 42 -35.32 -0.08 -14.44
CA LEU A 42 -33.87 -0.26 -14.49
C LEU A 42 -33.14 0.68 -13.52
N ASN A 43 -33.55 1.94 -13.41
CA ASN A 43 -32.99 2.87 -12.43
C ASN A 43 -33.23 2.40 -10.99
N ILE A 44 -34.45 1.95 -10.66
CA ILE A 44 -34.77 1.39 -9.34
C ILE A 44 -33.94 0.14 -9.03
N GLN A 45 -33.68 -0.72 -10.03
CA GLN A 45 -32.79 -1.88 -9.87
C GLN A 45 -31.33 -1.46 -9.63
N ALA A 46 -30.83 -0.46 -10.38
CA ALA A 46 -29.48 0.08 -10.21
C ALA A 46 -29.28 0.72 -8.82
N ASP A 47 -30.27 1.44 -8.31
CA ASP A 47 -30.21 2.06 -6.97
C ASP A 47 -30.29 1.00 -5.87
N LYS A 48 -31.14 -0.02 -6.01
CA LYS A 48 -31.15 -1.18 -5.09
C LYS A 48 -29.81 -1.93 -5.08
N LEU A 49 -29.17 -2.08 -6.24
CA LEU A 49 -27.86 -2.72 -6.34
C LEU A 49 -26.77 -1.88 -5.64
N ARG A 50 -26.78 -0.55 -5.82
CA ARG A 50 -25.89 0.39 -5.12
C ARG A 50 -26.08 0.32 -3.61
N ASP A 51 -27.33 0.40 -3.13
CA ASP A 51 -27.63 0.33 -1.70
C ASP A 51 -27.24 -1.02 -1.08
N SER A 52 -27.48 -2.12 -1.80
CA SER A 52 -27.04 -3.46 -1.38
C SER A 52 -25.52 -3.56 -1.28
N PHE A 53 -24.79 -3.07 -2.29
CA PHE A 53 -23.32 -3.00 -2.26
C PHE A 53 -22.84 -2.18 -1.07
N ILE A 54 -23.35 -0.96 -0.87
CA ILE A 54 -22.92 -0.09 0.24
C ILE A 54 -23.13 -0.77 1.60
N ARG A 55 -24.28 -1.44 1.80
CA ARG A 55 -24.58 -2.16 3.05
C ARG A 55 -23.66 -3.37 3.25
N GLN A 56 -23.48 -4.21 2.22
CA GLN A 56 -22.63 -5.40 2.30
C GLN A 56 -21.16 -5.03 2.48
N SER A 57 -20.66 -4.04 1.75
CA SER A 57 -19.31 -3.51 1.92
C SER A 57 -19.10 -2.93 3.32
N ALA A 58 -20.07 -2.21 3.89
CA ALA A 58 -19.94 -1.69 5.26
C ALA A 58 -19.88 -2.81 6.31
N ASP A 59 -20.64 -3.89 6.14
CA ASP A 59 -20.60 -5.06 7.01
C ASP A 59 -19.26 -5.84 6.90
N ILE A 60 -18.77 -6.04 5.66
CA ILE A 60 -17.46 -6.64 5.41
C ILE A 60 -16.32 -5.77 5.98
N ALA A 61 -16.39 -4.45 5.81
CA ALA A 61 -15.42 -3.52 6.38
C ALA A 61 -15.38 -3.59 7.91
N ARG A 62 -16.55 -3.72 8.56
CA ARG A 62 -16.62 -3.94 10.02
C ARG A 62 -15.94 -5.25 10.40
N LYS A 63 -16.29 -6.36 9.75
CA LYS A 63 -15.69 -7.69 10.02
C LYS A 63 -14.16 -7.69 9.89
N TYR A 64 -13.61 -7.00 8.88
CA TYR A 64 -12.16 -6.81 8.77
C TYR A 64 -11.58 -5.99 9.95
N SER A 65 -12.21 -4.90 10.35
CA SER A 65 -11.79 -4.09 11.51
C SER A 65 -11.85 -4.88 12.82
N ASP A 66 -12.90 -5.69 13.02
CA ASP A 66 -13.09 -6.51 14.21
C ASP A 66 -12.06 -7.66 14.29
N ALA A 67 -11.61 -8.16 13.12
CA ALA A 67 -10.50 -9.10 12.99
C ALA A 67 -9.10 -8.44 13.07
N GLY A 68 -9.02 -7.11 13.24
CA GLY A 68 -7.76 -6.36 13.27
C GLY A 68 -7.12 -6.06 11.90
N ASP A 69 -7.73 -6.51 10.80
CA ASP A 69 -7.29 -6.17 9.43
C ASP A 69 -7.85 -4.79 9.03
N TYR A 70 -7.25 -3.76 9.62
CA TYR A 70 -7.61 -2.38 9.34
C TYR A 70 -7.30 -1.94 7.89
N GLU A 71 -6.39 -2.64 7.19
CA GLU A 71 -6.07 -2.32 5.80
C GLU A 71 -7.20 -2.75 4.85
N SER A 72 -7.63 -4.01 4.92
CA SER A 72 -8.77 -4.50 4.14
C SER A 72 -10.08 -3.80 4.52
N SER A 73 -10.25 -3.47 5.81
CA SER A 73 -11.37 -2.64 6.28
C SER A 73 -11.41 -1.29 5.57
N LYS A 74 -10.27 -0.58 5.51
CA LYS A 74 -10.15 0.71 4.83
C LYS A 74 -10.37 0.60 3.32
N GLN A 75 -9.80 -0.41 2.65
CA GLN A 75 -9.99 -0.62 1.21
C GLN A 75 -11.48 -0.83 0.85
N MET A 76 -12.24 -1.53 1.69
CA MET A 76 -13.67 -1.73 1.51
C MET A 76 -14.47 -0.43 1.69
N LEU A 77 -14.09 0.42 2.66
CA LEU A 77 -14.70 1.75 2.84
C LEU A 77 -14.33 2.74 1.72
N GLU A 78 -13.10 2.69 1.20
CA GLU A 78 -12.68 3.44 0.01
C GLU A 78 -13.47 3.00 -1.23
N SER A 79 -13.79 1.70 -1.36
CA SER A 79 -14.66 1.17 -2.41
C SER A 79 -16.09 1.73 -2.34
N ILE A 80 -16.66 1.90 -1.14
CA ILE A 80 -17.95 2.59 -0.95
C ILE A 80 -17.89 4.03 -1.47
N LEU A 81 -16.83 4.77 -1.13
CA LEU A 81 -16.62 6.16 -1.60
C LEU A 81 -16.34 6.27 -3.11
N SER A 82 -15.94 5.18 -3.78
CA SER A 82 -15.82 5.14 -5.23
C SER A 82 -17.18 5.22 -5.93
N ILE A 83 -18.22 4.57 -5.35
CA ILE A 83 -19.59 4.53 -5.89
C ILE A 83 -20.41 5.74 -5.42
N LYS A 84 -20.32 6.10 -4.14
CA LYS A 84 -21.03 7.24 -3.55
C LYS A 84 -20.06 8.09 -2.71
N LYS A 85 -19.64 9.23 -3.27
CA LYS A 85 -18.66 10.16 -2.69
C LYS A 85 -19.04 10.72 -1.31
N ASP A 86 -20.32 10.67 -0.97
CA ASP A 86 -20.84 11.13 0.30
C ASP A 86 -21.76 10.09 0.93
N VAL A 87 -21.16 9.23 1.75
CA VAL A 87 -21.85 8.32 2.66
C VAL A 87 -21.51 8.77 4.09
N PRO A 88 -22.51 9.13 4.91
CA PRO A 88 -22.29 9.55 6.30
C PRO A 88 -21.44 8.54 7.09
N GLY A 89 -20.54 9.04 7.93
CA GLY A 89 -19.66 8.23 8.79
C GLY A 89 -18.47 7.57 8.09
N VAL A 90 -18.56 7.21 6.80
CA VAL A 90 -17.50 6.42 6.10
C VAL A 90 -16.14 7.13 6.11
N LYS A 91 -16.10 8.43 5.79
CA LYS A 91 -14.86 9.24 5.84
C LYS A 91 -14.26 9.31 7.25
N ALA A 92 -15.10 9.40 8.28
CA ALA A 92 -14.64 9.43 9.67
C ALA A 92 -14.10 8.06 10.12
N MET A 93 -14.75 6.97 9.72
CA MET A 93 -14.28 5.62 10.01
C MET A 93 -12.96 5.29 9.30
N ILE A 94 -12.77 5.74 8.05
CA ILE A 94 -11.46 5.66 7.36
C ILE A 94 -10.38 6.38 8.18
N LYS A 95 -10.65 7.59 8.67
CA LYS A 95 -9.70 8.34 9.51
C LYS A 95 -9.37 7.63 10.83
N GLN A 96 -10.38 7.03 11.48
CA GLN A 96 -10.16 6.22 12.69
C GLN A 96 -9.30 4.97 12.41
N LEU A 97 -9.47 4.35 11.24
CA LEU A 97 -8.62 3.23 10.80
C LEU A 97 -7.19 3.69 10.49
N ASP A 98 -6.99 4.86 9.87
CA ASP A 98 -5.66 5.48 9.72
C ASP A 98 -4.97 5.66 11.08
N GLU A 99 -5.67 6.25 12.07
CA GLU A 99 -5.15 6.48 13.42
C GLU A 99 -4.84 5.17 14.17
N LYS A 100 -5.69 4.13 14.00
CA LYS A 100 -5.42 2.77 14.51
C LYS A 100 -4.20 2.16 13.84
N MET A 101 -4.09 2.17 12.51
CA MET A 101 -2.93 1.59 11.81
C MET A 101 -1.62 2.29 12.18
N LEU A 102 -1.63 3.61 12.37
CA LEU A 102 -0.48 4.39 12.85
C LEU A 102 -0.02 4.05 14.28
N SER A 103 -0.87 3.41 15.09
CA SER A 103 -0.60 3.08 16.50
C SER A 103 -0.45 1.57 16.76
N SER A 104 -1.19 0.71 16.06
CA SER A 104 -1.21 -0.74 16.31
C SER A 104 -0.24 -1.53 15.43
N ASN A 105 -0.05 -1.15 14.16
CA ASN A 105 0.94 -1.81 13.31
C ASN A 105 2.31 -1.22 13.65
N SER A 106 3.07 -1.90 14.50
CA SER A 106 4.40 -1.47 14.92
C SER A 106 5.41 -2.62 14.95
N SER A 107 6.68 -2.29 14.73
CA SER A 107 7.78 -3.24 14.68
C SER A 107 9.03 -2.62 15.25
N ASP A 108 9.63 -3.33 16.22
CA ASP A 108 10.90 -2.96 16.83
C ASP A 108 12.06 -3.75 16.21
N PHE A 109 13.22 -3.10 16.11
CA PHE A 109 14.49 -3.69 15.69
C PHE A 109 15.68 -2.84 16.18
N GLU A 110 16.89 -3.35 16.02
CA GLU A 110 18.13 -2.65 16.40
C GLU A 110 18.97 -2.32 15.17
N ILE A 111 19.57 -1.14 15.14
CA ILE A 111 20.69 -0.79 14.25
C ILE A 111 21.99 -1.08 15.00
N ASP A 112 22.83 -1.92 14.41
CA ASP A 112 24.19 -2.17 14.89
C ASP A 112 25.13 -1.16 14.23
N ALA A 113 25.77 -0.30 15.04
CA ALA A 113 26.66 0.74 14.54
C ALA A 113 27.90 0.19 13.82
N SER A 114 28.25 -1.08 14.02
CA SER A 114 29.35 -1.74 13.29
C SER A 114 28.98 -2.12 11.85
N ARG A 115 27.68 -2.16 11.50
CA ARG A 115 27.17 -2.59 10.18
C ARG A 115 26.61 -1.45 9.34
N ASN A 116 26.47 -0.25 9.91
CA ASN A 116 25.89 0.96 9.33
C ASN A 116 24.38 0.87 8.98
N TRP A 117 23.93 -0.22 8.36
CA TRP A 117 22.56 -0.46 7.92
C TRP A 117 21.91 -1.68 8.59
N SER A 118 20.59 -1.60 8.82
CA SER A 118 19.79 -2.79 9.12
C SER A 118 19.54 -3.63 7.87
N GLY A 119 18.96 -4.82 8.05
CA GLY A 119 18.17 -5.45 6.98
C GLY A 119 16.92 -4.62 6.65
N PRO A 120 16.10 -5.05 5.67
CA PRO A 120 14.84 -4.39 5.31
C PRO A 120 13.97 -4.09 6.53
N ALA A 121 13.67 -2.81 6.77
CA ALA A 121 12.80 -2.39 7.86
C ALA A 121 11.32 -2.70 7.54
N GLY A 122 10.97 -2.65 6.25
CA GLY A 122 9.69 -3.11 5.72
C GLY A 122 9.43 -2.62 4.30
N LEU A 123 8.39 -3.15 3.67
CA LEU A 123 7.80 -2.58 2.46
C LEU A 123 6.97 -1.36 2.85
N VAL A 124 7.12 -0.25 2.12
CA VAL A 124 6.37 0.99 2.30
C VAL A 124 5.65 1.36 1.00
N ALA A 125 4.50 2.02 1.14
CA ALA A 125 3.63 2.35 0.01
C ALA A 125 3.52 3.87 -0.23
N LYS A 126 3.42 4.26 -1.49
CA LYS A 126 3.29 5.64 -1.97
C LYS A 126 2.13 6.37 -1.29
N GLY A 127 2.42 7.54 -0.73
CA GLY A 127 1.43 8.38 -0.06
C GLY A 127 0.92 7.84 1.29
N LYS A 128 1.44 6.70 1.79
CA LYS A 128 1.02 6.11 3.06
C LYS A 128 2.06 6.40 4.15
N THR A 129 1.70 7.23 5.13
CA THR A 129 2.65 7.72 6.15
C THR A 129 3.06 6.63 7.14
N ILE A 130 4.34 6.64 7.50
CA ILE A 130 4.93 5.87 8.60
C ILE A 130 5.47 6.82 9.68
N ARG A 131 5.56 6.30 10.90
CA ARG A 131 6.24 6.90 12.05
C ARG A 131 7.49 6.09 12.35
N ILE A 132 8.59 6.78 12.67
CA ILE A 132 9.81 6.17 13.14
C ILE A 132 10.20 6.86 14.44
N GLN A 133 10.55 6.07 15.45
CA GLN A 133 11.09 6.52 16.73
C GLN A 133 12.38 5.77 17.00
N ALA A 134 13.38 6.42 17.58
CA ALA A 134 14.65 5.80 17.90
C ALA A 134 15.20 6.28 19.24
N THR A 135 15.85 5.38 19.96
CA THR A 135 16.48 5.64 21.26
C THR A 135 17.80 4.90 21.41
N GLY A 136 18.65 5.41 22.31
CA GLY A 136 19.99 4.89 22.57
C GLY A 136 21.09 5.76 21.96
N THR A 137 22.31 5.46 22.37
CA THR A 137 23.55 6.13 21.95
C THR A 137 24.54 5.08 21.44
N TYR A 138 25.51 5.53 20.66
CA TYR A 138 26.55 4.67 20.10
C TYR A 138 27.82 5.52 19.90
N ASP A 139 28.98 4.87 19.86
CA ASP A 139 30.26 5.53 19.68
C ASP A 139 30.58 5.67 18.19
N LEU A 140 30.73 6.92 17.71
CA LEU A 140 31.28 7.21 16.38
C LEU A 140 32.82 7.15 16.45
N ILE A 141 33.42 6.13 15.83
CA ILE A 141 34.87 5.92 15.85
C ILE A 141 35.38 5.96 14.41
N THR A 142 36.30 6.88 14.12
CA THR A 142 36.82 7.14 12.76
C THR A 142 38.32 7.42 12.78
N ASP A 143 39.09 6.65 12.02
CA ASP A 143 40.46 6.97 11.60
C ASP A 143 40.47 6.98 10.06
N ILE A 144 40.27 8.16 9.48
CA ILE A 144 39.99 8.31 8.04
C ILE A 144 40.87 9.40 7.47
N LYS A 145 41.70 9.02 6.49
CA LYS A 145 42.48 9.96 5.68
C LYS A 145 41.61 10.53 4.56
N THR A 146 41.69 11.84 4.36
CA THR A 146 40.92 12.59 3.35
C THR A 146 41.82 13.66 2.72
N SER A 147 41.42 14.20 1.56
CA SER A 147 42.10 15.29 0.87
C SER A 147 41.36 16.63 1.10
N VAL A 148 41.79 17.70 0.43
CA VAL A 148 41.16 19.03 0.59
C VAL A 148 39.73 19.09 0.04
N GLU A 149 39.35 18.10 -0.78
CA GLU A 149 38.02 17.87 -1.32
C GLU A 149 37.06 17.18 -0.34
N GLY A 150 37.56 16.63 0.77
CA GLY A 150 36.76 15.97 1.80
C GLY A 150 36.35 14.53 1.47
N LEU A 151 35.27 14.07 2.12
CA LEU A 151 34.76 12.70 1.99
C LEU A 151 33.71 12.61 0.87
N PRO A 152 33.62 11.47 0.15
CA PRO A 152 32.64 11.30 -0.93
C PRO A 152 31.20 11.18 -0.39
N GLU A 153 30.24 11.71 -1.16
CA GLU A 153 28.80 11.73 -0.80
C GLU A 153 27.87 11.17 -1.91
N LYS A 154 28.36 10.30 -2.81
CA LYS A 154 27.62 9.85 -4.00
C LYS A 154 26.64 8.71 -3.72
N ASN A 155 27.02 7.77 -2.86
CA ASN A 155 26.20 6.58 -2.55
C ASN A 155 25.90 6.48 -1.05
N PRO A 156 24.70 6.89 -0.58
CA PRO A 156 24.33 6.84 0.83
C PRO A 156 24.53 5.49 1.54
N MET A 157 24.51 4.36 0.82
CA MET A 157 24.72 3.04 1.41
C MET A 157 26.20 2.65 1.60
N LYS A 158 27.13 3.35 0.95
CA LYS A 158 28.58 3.08 0.99
C LYS A 158 29.41 4.26 1.50
N GLU A 159 28.84 5.45 1.44
CA GLU A 159 29.46 6.76 1.59
C GLU A 159 28.51 7.66 2.40
N ILE A 160 28.93 8.89 2.72
CA ILE A 160 28.10 9.83 3.47
C ILE A 160 26.85 10.20 2.65
N ALA A 161 25.69 10.22 3.30
CA ALA A 161 24.46 10.71 2.70
C ALA A 161 24.42 12.25 2.71
N ALA A 162 24.59 12.86 1.53
CA ALA A 162 24.48 14.30 1.34
C ALA A 162 23.19 14.88 1.95
N GLY A 163 23.33 15.91 2.80
CA GLY A 163 22.21 16.59 3.46
C GLY A 163 21.64 15.88 4.70
N VAL A 164 22.26 14.80 5.16
CA VAL A 164 22.03 14.19 6.49
C VAL A 164 23.27 14.46 7.35
N PRO A 165 23.16 14.87 8.64
CA PRO A 165 24.34 15.01 9.50
C PRO A 165 25.10 13.69 9.66
N VAL A 166 26.42 13.75 9.73
CA VAL A 166 27.25 12.55 10.03
C VAL A 166 26.85 12.00 11.39
N GLY A 167 26.71 10.67 11.46
CA GLY A 167 26.26 9.93 12.64
C GLY A 167 24.76 10.02 12.97
N ALA A 168 23.96 10.79 12.21
CA ALA A 168 22.52 10.78 12.41
C ALA A 168 21.89 9.48 11.88
N LEU A 169 20.84 9.00 12.57
CA LEU A 169 19.95 7.97 12.05
C LEU A 169 19.18 8.52 10.83
N MET A 170 19.10 7.71 9.77
CA MET A 170 18.45 8.06 8.50
C MET A 170 17.71 6.89 7.88
N GLY A 171 16.77 7.21 6.98
CA GLY A 171 16.06 6.24 6.16
C GLY A 171 16.29 6.49 4.67
N VAL A 172 16.21 5.43 3.88
CA VAL A 172 16.12 5.50 2.41
C VAL A 172 15.12 4.48 1.90
N VAL A 173 14.31 4.86 0.92
CA VAL A 173 13.41 3.94 0.21
C VAL A 173 14.10 3.46 -1.05
N ILE A 174 14.25 2.15 -1.21
CA ILE A 174 14.77 1.52 -2.43
C ILE A 174 13.58 1.08 -3.29
N THR A 175 13.45 1.69 -4.46
CA THR A 175 12.42 1.39 -5.45
C THR A 175 12.97 0.46 -6.53
N GLN A 176 12.10 -0.12 -7.36
CA GLN A 176 12.50 -0.88 -8.54
C GLN A 176 12.21 -0.06 -9.81
N GLU A 177 13.25 0.41 -10.50
CA GLU A 177 13.11 1.12 -11.77
C GLU A 177 13.74 0.29 -12.89
N LYS A 178 12.93 -0.09 -13.89
CA LYS A 178 13.34 -0.93 -15.03
C LYS A 178 14.06 -2.22 -14.61
N GLY A 179 13.60 -2.86 -13.53
CA GLY A 179 14.17 -4.09 -12.97
C GLY A 179 15.51 -3.91 -12.24
N LYS A 180 15.91 -2.67 -11.93
CA LYS A 180 17.10 -2.37 -11.13
C LYS A 180 16.71 -1.64 -9.84
N PRO A 181 17.37 -1.94 -8.70
CA PRO A 181 17.15 -1.20 -7.47
C PRO A 181 17.66 0.23 -7.62
N LYS A 182 16.80 1.20 -7.29
CA LYS A 182 17.12 2.63 -7.27
C LYS A 182 16.89 3.18 -5.88
N MET A 183 17.92 3.76 -5.29
CA MET A 183 17.80 4.45 -4.00
C MET A 183 17.09 5.79 -4.20
N GLY A 184 16.07 6.06 -3.39
CA GLY A 184 15.49 7.39 -3.23
C GLY A 184 16.43 8.34 -2.49
N LYS A 185 15.99 9.59 -2.30
CA LYS A 185 16.74 10.57 -1.49
C LYS A 185 16.68 10.15 -0.01
N PRO A 186 17.83 10.08 0.70
CA PRO A 186 17.85 9.85 2.15
C PRO A 186 17.11 10.94 2.92
N PHE A 187 16.61 10.59 4.10
CA PHE A 187 16.01 11.55 5.04
C PHE A 187 16.50 11.30 6.47
N LYS A 188 16.75 12.37 7.22
CA LYS A 188 17.09 12.31 8.64
C LYS A 188 15.90 11.78 9.44
N ILE A 189 16.15 10.81 10.32
CA ILE A 189 15.17 10.30 11.30
C ILE A 189 15.41 10.96 12.66
N GLY A 190 16.65 10.94 13.16
CA GLY A 190 16.93 11.36 14.54
C GLY A 190 16.16 10.52 15.57
N GLU A 191 15.67 11.15 16.64
CA GLU A 191 14.85 10.47 17.66
C GLU A 191 13.42 10.17 17.21
N LYS A 192 12.86 10.99 16.31
CA LYS A 192 11.48 10.83 15.80
C LYS A 192 11.32 11.47 14.42
N ALA A 193 10.72 10.74 13.49
CA ALA A 193 10.28 11.25 12.20
C ALA A 193 8.88 10.73 11.82
N GLU A 194 8.15 11.55 11.07
CA GLU A 194 7.03 11.11 10.24
C GLU A 194 7.48 11.21 8.77
N TYR A 195 7.21 10.16 7.99
CA TYR A 195 7.66 10.09 6.61
C TYR A 195 6.55 9.54 5.71
N THR A 196 6.32 10.21 4.58
CA THR A 196 5.39 9.77 3.53
C THR A 196 6.19 9.38 2.30
N PRO A 197 6.23 8.08 1.91
CA PRO A 197 6.95 7.63 0.72
C PRO A 197 6.40 8.27 -0.55
N LYS A 198 7.29 8.67 -1.44
CA LYS A 198 6.92 9.21 -2.77
C LYS A 198 6.56 8.11 -3.78
N ASP A 199 7.05 6.90 -3.55
CA ASP A 199 6.94 5.73 -4.41
C ASP A 199 6.94 4.47 -3.53
N ASP A 200 6.45 3.35 -4.08
CA ASP A 200 6.47 2.05 -3.40
C ASP A 200 7.89 1.48 -3.37
N GLY A 201 8.28 0.84 -2.26
CA GLY A 201 9.62 0.27 -2.16
C GLY A 201 9.97 -0.36 -0.81
N VAL A 202 11.24 -0.73 -0.67
CA VAL A 202 11.81 -1.26 0.57
C VAL A 202 12.39 -0.11 1.38
N LEU A 203 11.91 0.11 2.60
CA LEU A 203 12.56 1.01 3.55
C LEU A 203 13.78 0.33 4.16
N MET A 204 14.93 0.99 4.03
CA MET A 204 16.16 0.71 4.75
C MET A 204 16.36 1.79 5.81
N VAL A 205 16.86 1.41 6.99
CA VAL A 205 17.24 2.34 8.06
C VAL A 205 18.69 2.09 8.43
N GLY A 206 19.44 3.16 8.67
CA GLY A 206 20.87 3.10 8.97
C GLY A 206 21.38 4.38 9.58
N LEU A 207 22.62 4.36 10.03
CA LEU A 207 23.34 5.55 10.47
C LEU A 207 24.04 6.20 9.28
N ASN A 208 24.32 7.50 9.35
CA ASN A 208 25.11 8.18 8.33
C ASN A 208 26.61 8.15 8.68
N LEU A 209 27.22 6.98 8.58
CA LEU A 209 28.63 6.78 8.95
C LEU A 209 29.57 6.87 7.73
N PRO A 210 30.76 7.48 7.88
CA PRO A 210 31.73 7.58 6.79
C PRO A 210 32.40 6.24 6.47
N PRO A 211 32.90 6.02 5.23
CA PRO A 211 33.57 4.78 4.85
C PRO A 211 34.73 4.43 5.79
N GLY A 212 34.84 3.17 6.22
CA GLY A 212 35.94 2.70 7.08
C GLY A 212 35.81 3.05 8.57
N HIS A 213 34.64 3.53 9.02
CA HIS A 213 34.35 3.71 10.45
C HIS A 213 34.55 2.41 11.25
N GLN A 214 34.85 2.55 12.54
CA GLN A 214 34.94 1.45 13.51
C GLN A 214 33.89 1.59 14.64
N SER A 215 32.83 2.38 14.39
CA SER A 215 31.74 2.68 15.31
C SER A 215 31.13 1.45 15.99
N LYS A 216 30.71 1.61 17.26
CA LYS A 216 30.21 0.53 18.12
C LYS A 216 28.97 0.98 18.90
N GLY A 217 28.18 0.03 19.37
CA GLY A 217 26.93 0.29 20.09
C GLY A 217 25.70 0.02 19.21
N LYS A 218 24.51 0.29 19.77
CA LYS A 218 23.24 -0.02 19.12
C LYS A 218 22.21 1.08 19.33
N VAL A 219 21.44 1.35 18.29
CA VAL A 219 20.25 2.23 18.35
C VAL A 219 19.01 1.36 18.23
N LYS A 220 18.08 1.49 19.17
CA LYS A 220 16.78 0.82 19.11
C LYS A 220 15.84 1.66 18.25
N VAL A 221 15.14 1.02 17.31
CA VAL A 221 14.23 1.68 16.37
C VAL A 221 12.88 1.00 16.43
N ARG A 222 11.83 1.82 16.57
CA ARG A 222 10.42 1.44 16.42
C ARG A 222 9.89 2.11 15.16
N ILE A 223 9.30 1.33 14.26
CA ILE A 223 8.51 1.84 13.15
C ILE A 223 7.04 1.52 13.42
N SER A 224 6.14 2.45 13.10
CA SER A 224 4.69 2.18 13.08
C SER A 224 3.99 2.79 11.87
N GLY A 225 2.77 2.32 11.58
CA GLY A 225 1.94 2.83 10.48
C GLY A 225 1.92 1.96 9.24
N TYR A 226 1.92 2.59 8.07
CA TYR A 226 1.71 1.90 6.80
C TYR A 226 2.98 1.27 6.23
N PHE A 227 3.41 0.18 6.87
CA PHE A 227 4.46 -0.69 6.35
C PHE A 227 4.08 -2.17 6.50
N ARG A 228 4.60 -3.02 5.62
CA ARG A 228 4.50 -4.48 5.76
C ARG A 228 5.90 -5.03 5.95
N ARG A 229 6.20 -5.62 7.12
CA ARG A 229 7.48 -6.30 7.32
C ARG A 229 7.51 -7.52 6.38
N SER A 230 8.59 -7.70 5.63
CA SER A 230 8.78 -8.97 4.91
C SER A 230 9.01 -10.04 5.97
N SER A 231 8.06 -10.97 6.11
CA SER A 231 8.30 -12.21 6.82
C SER A 231 9.35 -13.00 6.04
N ASN A 232 10.41 -13.43 6.73
CA ASN A 232 11.18 -14.60 6.31
C ASN A 232 10.37 -15.86 6.64
#